data_AF-A0A8J3CBD7-F1
#
_entry.id   AF-A0A8J3CBD7-F1
#
_cell.length_a   1.000
_cell.length_b   1.000
_cell.length_c   1.000
_cell.angle_alpha   90.00
_cell.angle_beta   90.00
_cell.angle_gamma   90.00
#
_symmetry.space_group_name_H-M   'P 1'
#
loop_
_entity.id
_entity.type
_entity.pdbx_description
1 polymer ?
#
loop_
_entity_poly.entity_id
_entity_poly.type
_entity_poly.pdbx_seq_one_letter_code
_entity_poly.pdbx_strand_id
1 'polypeptide(L)'
;MGLFPRAMVALSAAGVIGALGATVTLAAQPDEPSLNDEMPPAVEDYSYPGAETILRDYGVKLTSGDGHILFANCSDDGNFLKVRTQEKIGADQKGLICFRITDTPGYLNLMVPAVYEIRGDGRAPGEGHKVKAELTTDKGDRTVVDVNPHGSTPVGISTGKDGQPTTLLRLDAHP
;
A
#
# COMPACT_ATOMS: atom_id res chain seq x y z
N MET A 1 23.76 3.57 39.47
CA MET A 1 25.16 3.08 39.46
C MET A 1 25.14 1.56 39.60
N GLY A 2 25.42 0.82 38.53
CA GLY A 2 25.56 -0.63 38.54
C GLY A 2 26.51 -1.02 37.42
N LEU A 3 27.80 -0.98 37.73
CA LEU A 3 28.94 -1.08 36.84
C LEU A 3 29.22 -2.56 36.53
N PHE A 4 28.93 -3.03 35.31
CA PHE A 4 29.36 -4.36 34.86
C PHE A 4 30.78 -4.30 34.28
N PRO A 5 31.70 -5.19 34.70
CA PRO A 5 33.10 -5.15 34.28
C PRO A 5 33.32 -5.83 32.93
N ARG A 6 34.34 -5.31 32.25
CA ARG A 6 34.93 -5.77 30.99
C ARG A 6 35.61 -7.14 31.16
N ALA A 7 35.51 -7.98 30.15
CA ALA A 7 36.49 -9.06 29.90
C ALA A 7 36.94 -9.00 28.44
N MET A 8 38.18 -8.52 28.26
CA MET A 8 38.98 -8.63 27.04
C MET A 8 39.51 -10.07 26.91
N VAL A 9 39.54 -10.62 25.70
CA VAL A 9 40.37 -11.78 25.35
C VAL A 9 41.28 -11.41 24.18
N ALA A 10 42.56 -11.67 24.41
CA ALA A 10 43.74 -11.35 23.61
C ALA A 10 43.99 -12.43 22.53
N LEU A 11 44.42 -12.05 21.32
CA LEU A 11 45.80 -12.09 20.78
C LEU A 11 46.30 -13.45 20.24
N SER A 12 46.61 -13.48 18.94
CA SER A 12 47.69 -14.25 18.28
C SER A 12 47.61 -13.99 16.76
N ALA A 13 48.65 -13.91 15.92
CA ALA A 13 50.11 -13.80 16.04
C ALA A 13 50.66 -13.32 14.66
N ALA A 14 51.90 -12.83 14.62
CA ALA A 14 52.54 -12.12 13.52
C ALA A 14 53.27 -12.98 12.46
N GLY A 15 53.61 -12.35 11.32
CA GLY A 15 54.71 -12.73 10.40
C GLY A 15 54.27 -12.76 8.92
N VAL A 16 54.98 -12.29 7.88
CA VAL A 16 56.37 -11.85 7.66
C VAL A 16 56.40 -10.96 6.40
N ILE A 17 57.32 -9.99 6.32
CA ILE A 17 57.58 -9.10 5.18
C ILE A 17 58.36 -9.84 4.07
N GLY A 18 57.97 -9.67 2.81
CA GLY A 18 58.78 -10.02 1.64
C GLY A 18 58.36 -9.24 0.40
N ALA A 19 59.13 -8.21 0.05
CA ALA A 19 59.04 -7.52 -1.24
C ALA A 19 60.13 -8.09 -2.18
N LEU A 20 59.78 -8.39 -3.43
CA LEU A 20 60.65 -8.43 -4.62
C LEU A 20 59.75 -8.69 -5.85
N GLY A 21 59.83 -7.81 -6.85
CA GLY A 21 58.98 -7.84 -8.04
C GLY A 21 59.46 -8.77 -9.15
N ALA A 22 58.56 -9.11 -10.07
CA ALA A 22 58.84 -9.42 -11.48
C ALA A 22 57.54 -9.54 -12.30
N THR A 23 57.46 -8.71 -13.35
CA THR A 23 56.90 -8.96 -14.70
C THR A 23 55.51 -9.58 -14.88
N VAL A 24 54.63 -8.77 -15.48
CA VAL A 24 53.37 -9.13 -16.13
C VAL A 24 53.62 -10.08 -17.30
N THR A 25 52.96 -11.25 -17.30
CA THR A 25 52.60 -11.97 -18.54
C THR A 25 51.13 -12.41 -18.44
N LEU A 26 50.37 -11.98 -19.44
CA LEU A 26 48.92 -12.14 -19.58
C LEU A 26 48.60 -13.61 -19.94
N ALA A 27 48.04 -14.36 -18.99
CA ALA A 27 47.46 -15.68 -19.29
C ALA A 27 46.06 -15.47 -19.87
N ALA A 28 45.89 -15.77 -21.16
CA ALA A 28 44.59 -15.85 -21.80
C ALA A 28 43.78 -16.98 -21.12
N GLN A 29 42.76 -16.59 -20.36
CA GLN A 29 41.76 -17.53 -19.87
C GLN A 29 40.84 -17.88 -21.05
N PRO A 30 40.46 -19.16 -21.24
CA PRO A 30 39.43 -19.51 -22.20
C PRO A 30 38.13 -18.78 -21.84
N ASP A 31 37.55 -18.09 -22.83
CA ASP A 31 36.21 -17.52 -22.76
C ASP A 31 35.22 -18.62 -22.31
N GLU A 32 34.80 -18.56 -21.04
CA GLU A 32 33.62 -19.28 -20.60
C GLU A 32 32.42 -18.70 -21.34
N PRO A 33 31.57 -19.52 -21.99
CA PRO A 33 30.38 -19.01 -22.62
C PRO A 33 29.55 -18.33 -21.54
N SER A 34 29.31 -17.04 -21.72
CA SER A 34 28.37 -16.27 -20.93
C SER A 34 27.03 -17.01 -21.05
N LEU A 35 26.67 -17.76 -20.01
CA LEU A 35 25.28 -18.13 -19.81
C LEU A 35 24.58 -16.78 -19.68
N ASN A 36 23.86 -16.38 -20.73
CA ASN A 36 22.83 -15.38 -20.62
C ASN A 36 21.84 -15.95 -19.60
N ASP A 37 22.10 -15.66 -18.32
CA ASP A 37 21.17 -15.79 -17.21
C ASP A 37 20.08 -14.75 -17.47
N GLU A 38 19.28 -15.01 -18.50
CA GLU A 38 18.05 -14.30 -18.77
C GLU A 38 17.11 -14.73 -17.64
N MET A 39 17.29 -14.11 -16.47
CA MET A 39 16.39 -14.26 -15.34
C MET A 39 14.98 -14.00 -15.86
N PRO A 40 14.04 -14.93 -15.68
CA PRO A 40 12.68 -14.74 -16.12
C PRO A 40 12.17 -13.42 -15.56
N PRO A 41 11.45 -12.59 -16.35
CA PRO A 41 10.89 -11.36 -15.81
C PRO A 41 10.04 -11.70 -14.59
N ALA A 42 10.22 -10.94 -13.51
CA ALA A 42 9.38 -11.07 -12.33
C ALA A 42 7.92 -10.87 -12.74
N VAL A 43 7.10 -11.89 -12.57
CA VAL A 43 5.65 -11.80 -12.81
C VAL A 43 5.05 -11.18 -11.57
N GLU A 44 4.69 -9.91 -11.64
CA GLU A 44 3.93 -9.24 -10.59
C GLU A 44 2.44 -9.55 -10.78
N ASP A 45 1.80 -10.14 -9.77
CA ASP A 45 0.39 -10.53 -9.81
C ASP A 45 -0.58 -9.40 -9.39
N TYR A 46 -0.04 -8.23 -9.05
CA TYR A 46 -0.74 -7.04 -8.55
C TYR A 46 -1.60 -7.28 -7.30
N SER A 47 -1.38 -8.38 -6.58
CA SER A 47 -2.08 -8.65 -5.33
C SER A 47 -1.79 -7.55 -4.32
N TYR A 48 -2.82 -7.13 -3.60
CA TYR A 48 -2.65 -6.06 -2.63
C TYR A 48 -1.72 -6.51 -1.47
N PRO A 49 -0.67 -5.74 -1.12
CA PRO A 49 0.27 -6.12 -0.07
C PRO A 49 -0.41 -6.33 1.29
N GLY A 50 -0.25 -7.53 1.86
CA GLY A 50 -0.82 -7.86 3.17
C GLY A 50 -2.34 -8.01 3.21
N ALA A 51 -3.00 -8.23 2.06
CA ALA A 51 -4.45 -8.38 1.96
C ALA A 51 -5.06 -9.38 2.95
N GLU A 52 -4.42 -10.54 3.15
CA GLU A 52 -4.90 -11.57 4.08
C GLU A 52 -4.89 -11.09 5.54
N THR A 53 -3.80 -10.45 5.95
CA THR A 53 -3.67 -9.83 7.28
C THR A 53 -4.71 -8.74 7.47
N ILE A 54 -4.91 -7.88 6.46
CA ILE A 54 -5.88 -6.78 6.54
C ILE A 54 -7.31 -7.33 6.63
N LEU A 55 -7.65 -8.36 5.86
CA LEU A 55 -8.95 -9.02 5.94
C LEU A 55 -9.17 -9.64 7.31
N ARG A 56 -8.17 -10.36 7.84
CA ARG A 56 -8.28 -11.03 9.14
C ARG A 56 -8.41 -10.03 10.29
N ASP A 57 -7.58 -8.99 10.30
CA ASP A 57 -7.43 -8.11 11.46
C ASP A 57 -8.44 -6.95 11.43
N TYR A 58 -8.87 -6.53 10.23
CA TYR A 58 -9.77 -5.39 10.05
C TYR A 58 -11.09 -5.73 9.37
N GLY A 59 -11.27 -6.92 8.81
CA GLY A 59 -12.47 -7.28 8.04
C GLY A 59 -12.56 -6.56 6.68
N VAL A 60 -11.46 -5.97 6.21
CA VAL A 60 -11.44 -5.19 4.95
C VAL A 60 -10.84 -6.05 3.84
N LYS A 61 -11.63 -6.32 2.79
CA LYS A 61 -11.16 -7.09 1.64
C LYS A 61 -10.51 -6.17 0.61
N LEU A 62 -9.20 -6.30 0.44
CA LEU A 62 -8.42 -5.65 -0.62
C LEU A 62 -7.96 -6.73 -1.59
N THR A 63 -8.15 -6.52 -2.89
CA THR A 63 -7.87 -7.57 -3.89
C THR A 63 -6.60 -7.27 -4.68
N SER A 64 -6.50 -6.10 -5.29
CA SER A 64 -5.35 -5.70 -6.11
C SER A 64 -5.18 -4.18 -6.16
N GLY A 65 -3.98 -3.72 -6.50
CA GLY A 65 -3.67 -2.29 -6.65
C GLY A 65 -2.27 -2.07 -7.21
N ASP A 66 -1.95 -0.82 -7.55
CA ASP A 66 -0.63 -0.40 -8.05
C ASP A 66 0.28 0.17 -6.95
N GLY A 67 -0.14 0.10 -5.68
CA GLY A 67 0.62 0.58 -4.54
C GLY A 67 0.54 2.09 -4.29
N HIS A 68 -0.20 2.84 -5.11
CA HIS A 68 -0.38 4.28 -4.93
C HIS A 68 -1.54 4.64 -3.99
N ILE A 69 -2.36 3.67 -3.60
CA ILE A 69 -3.42 3.81 -2.61
C ILE A 69 -3.27 2.70 -1.57
N LEU A 70 -2.86 3.07 -0.35
CA LEU A 70 -2.51 2.14 0.71
C LEU A 70 -3.48 2.22 1.89
N PHE A 71 -3.94 1.07 2.38
CA PHE A 71 -4.62 0.93 3.67
C PHE A 71 -3.78 1.53 4.79
N ALA A 72 -4.40 2.35 5.63
CA ALA A 72 -3.76 3.06 6.71
C ALA A 72 -4.62 3.07 7.97
N ASN A 73 -3.98 3.28 9.12
CA ASN A 73 -4.72 3.54 10.35
C ASN A 73 -5.35 4.94 10.30
N CYS A 74 -6.60 5.04 10.72
CA CYS A 74 -7.34 6.28 10.82
C CYS A 74 -6.88 7.09 12.04
N SER A 75 -5.84 7.90 11.91
CA SER A 75 -5.51 8.91 12.93
C SER A 75 -6.19 10.25 12.63
N ASP A 76 -6.35 11.07 13.67
CA ASP A 76 -6.98 12.40 13.57
C ASP A 76 -6.10 13.42 12.82
N ASP A 77 -4.78 13.20 12.79
CA ASP A 77 -3.82 14.17 12.26
C ASP A 77 -3.41 13.95 10.79
N GLY A 78 -3.95 12.92 10.12
CA GLY A 78 -3.54 12.53 8.76
C GLY A 78 -4.51 12.95 7.65
N ASN A 79 -3.93 13.27 6.49
CA ASN A 79 -4.63 13.37 5.22
C ASN A 79 -4.90 11.95 4.72
N PHE A 80 -6.13 11.48 4.94
CA PHE A 80 -6.58 10.16 4.54
C PHE A 80 -7.89 10.26 3.77
N LEU A 81 -8.00 9.46 2.72
CA LEU A 81 -9.27 9.14 2.11
C LEU A 81 -10.03 8.24 3.10
N LYS A 82 -11.19 8.68 3.57
CA LYS A 82 -11.97 7.97 4.59
C LYS A 82 -13.22 7.35 3.97
N VAL A 83 -13.36 6.04 4.11
CA VAL A 83 -14.56 5.29 3.72
C VAL A 83 -15.33 4.93 4.98
N ARG A 84 -16.62 5.29 5.02
CA ARG A 84 -17.52 4.92 6.11
C ARG A 84 -18.56 3.92 5.64
N THR A 85 -18.73 2.87 6.44
CA THR A 85 -19.63 1.75 6.18
C THR A 85 -20.48 1.42 7.41
N GLN A 86 -21.65 0.82 7.20
CA GLN A 86 -22.46 0.26 8.27
C GLN A 86 -21.88 -1.04 8.85
N GLU A 87 -20.91 -1.66 8.15
CA GLU A 87 -20.24 -2.87 8.59
C GLU A 87 -19.36 -2.61 9.83
N LYS A 88 -19.31 -3.61 10.72
CA LYS A 88 -18.42 -3.60 11.88
C LYS A 88 -17.02 -4.04 11.47
N ILE A 89 -16.34 -3.19 10.71
CA ILE A 89 -14.98 -3.42 10.21
C ILE A 89 -14.09 -2.19 10.46
N GLY A 90 -12.80 -2.30 10.14
CA GLY A 90 -11.78 -1.29 10.46
C GLY A 90 -11.16 -1.49 11.85
N ALA A 91 -10.19 -0.64 12.21
CA ALA A 91 -9.38 -0.79 13.42
C ALA A 91 -10.23 -0.82 14.71
N ASP A 92 -11.25 0.02 14.76
CA ASP A 92 -12.12 0.17 15.92
C ASP A 92 -13.41 -0.66 15.83
N GLN A 93 -13.61 -1.41 14.73
CA GLN A 93 -14.88 -2.07 14.39
C GLN A 93 -16.08 -1.11 14.31
N LYS A 94 -15.83 0.16 14.02
CA LYS A 94 -16.83 1.24 13.89
C LYS A 94 -17.19 1.56 12.44
N GLY A 95 -16.71 0.78 11.48
CA GLY A 95 -16.99 0.99 10.05
C GLY A 95 -16.26 2.21 9.47
N LEU A 96 -15.08 2.53 10.00
CA LEU A 96 -14.21 3.58 9.45
C LEU A 96 -12.93 2.94 8.89
N ILE A 97 -12.66 3.19 7.62
CA ILE A 97 -11.52 2.66 6.88
C ILE A 97 -10.78 3.83 6.25
N CYS A 98 -9.46 3.85 6.36
CA CYS A 98 -8.63 4.93 5.85
C CYS A 98 -7.64 4.41 4.81
N PHE A 99 -7.48 5.20 3.76
CA PHE A 99 -6.47 4.99 2.74
C PHE A 99 -5.60 6.23 2.63
N ARG A 100 -4.30 6.00 2.44
CA ARG A 100 -3.32 7.02 2.08
C ARG A 100 -3.06 6.93 0.59
N ILE A 101 -3.23 8.03 -0.11
CA ILE A 101 -2.80 8.17 -1.49
C ILE A 101 -1.33 8.62 -1.45
N THR A 102 -0.45 7.85 -2.07
CA THR A 102 1.00 8.10 -2.07
C THR A 102 1.48 8.71 -3.39
N ASP A 103 0.79 8.45 -4.50
CA ASP A 103 1.06 9.07 -5.80
C ASP A 103 -0.19 9.02 -6.71
N THR A 104 -0.12 9.69 -7.88
CA THR A 104 -1.15 9.65 -8.93
C THR A 104 -0.53 9.52 -10.32
N PRO A 105 -1.18 8.82 -11.29
CA PRO A 105 -2.42 8.07 -11.12
C PRO A 105 -2.21 6.83 -10.24
N GLY A 106 -3.27 6.42 -9.54
CA GLY A 106 -3.24 5.28 -8.62
C GLY A 106 -4.56 4.52 -8.62
N TYR A 107 -4.56 3.21 -8.40
CA TYR A 107 -5.79 2.44 -8.23
C TYR A 107 -5.74 1.38 -7.14
N LEU A 108 -6.92 1.11 -6.56
CA LEU A 108 -7.15 0.05 -5.59
C LEU A 108 -8.48 -0.62 -5.88
N ASN A 109 -8.45 -1.94 -6.11
CA ASN A 109 -9.62 -2.80 -6.12
C ASN A 109 -9.84 -3.38 -4.72
N LEU A 110 -11.08 -3.28 -4.26
CA LEU A 110 -11.49 -3.64 -2.91
C LEU A 110 -12.95 -4.11 -2.88
N MET A 111 -13.38 -4.62 -1.74
CA MET A 111 -14.79 -4.90 -1.48
C MET A 111 -15.13 -4.43 -0.07
N VAL A 112 -15.78 -3.28 0.02
CA VAL A 112 -16.30 -2.74 1.28
C VAL A 112 -17.81 -2.62 1.15
N PRO A 113 -18.59 -3.50 1.81
CA PRO A 113 -20.05 -3.46 1.75
C PRO A 113 -20.63 -2.25 2.48
N ALA A 114 -21.91 -1.98 2.24
CA ALA A 114 -22.73 -0.99 2.97
C ALA A 114 -22.06 0.38 3.18
N VAL A 115 -21.32 0.87 2.18
CA VAL A 115 -20.67 2.18 2.25
C VAL A 115 -21.73 3.27 2.15
N TYR A 116 -21.66 4.25 3.06
CA TYR A 116 -22.58 5.38 3.08
C TYR A 116 -21.88 6.73 2.91
N GLU A 117 -20.57 6.81 3.05
CA GLU A 117 -19.82 8.06 2.83
C GLU A 117 -18.39 7.76 2.39
N ILE A 118 -17.89 8.56 1.44
CA ILE A 118 -16.47 8.61 1.09
C ILE A 118 -16.01 10.06 1.23
N ARG A 119 -15.01 10.32 2.07
CA ARG A 119 -14.43 11.65 2.28
C ARG A 119 -13.04 11.71 1.68
N GLY A 120 -12.77 12.76 0.89
CA GLY A 120 -11.43 13.06 0.37
C GLY A 120 -10.38 13.31 1.47
N ASP A 121 -9.12 13.31 1.07
CA ASP A 121 -7.97 13.41 1.96
C ASP A 121 -7.47 14.85 2.20
N GLY A 122 -8.06 15.84 1.53
CA GLY A 122 -7.83 17.26 1.76
C GLY A 122 -8.49 17.79 3.04
N ARG A 123 -7.86 18.80 3.66
CA ARG A 123 -8.39 19.45 4.88
C ARG A 123 -9.03 20.80 4.59
N ALA A 124 -8.64 21.44 3.50
CA ALA A 124 -9.17 22.73 3.08
C ALA A 124 -9.55 22.75 1.58
N PRO A 125 -10.36 23.73 1.15
CA PRO A 125 -10.66 23.92 -0.27
C PRO A 125 -9.38 24.07 -1.10
N GLY A 126 -9.32 23.34 -2.22
CA GLY A 126 -8.14 23.31 -3.11
C GLY A 126 -7.07 22.28 -2.71
N GLU A 127 -7.25 21.58 -1.58
CA GLU A 127 -6.41 20.45 -1.18
C GLU A 127 -7.08 19.10 -1.51
N GLY A 128 -6.27 18.03 -1.46
CA GLY A 128 -6.70 16.65 -1.62
C GLY A 128 -6.58 16.14 -3.06
N HIS A 129 -6.58 14.83 -3.22
CA HIS A 129 -6.48 14.18 -4.51
C HIS A 129 -7.86 14.10 -5.19
N LYS A 130 -7.86 14.10 -6.52
CA LYS A 130 -9.06 13.80 -7.31
C LYS A 130 -9.25 12.29 -7.30
N VAL A 131 -10.36 11.83 -6.74
CA VAL A 131 -10.65 10.39 -6.63
C VAL A 131 -11.98 10.07 -7.26
N LYS A 132 -12.03 9.02 -8.07
CA LYS A 132 -13.27 8.36 -8.49
C LYS A 132 -13.47 7.08 -7.69
N ALA A 133 -14.71 6.81 -7.33
CA ALA A 133 -15.09 5.59 -6.63
C ALA A 133 -16.12 4.80 -7.45
N GLU A 134 -15.83 3.53 -7.72
CA GLU A 134 -16.77 2.61 -8.37
C GLU A 134 -17.56 1.83 -7.31
N LEU A 135 -18.87 1.87 -7.41
CA LEU A 135 -19.81 1.27 -6.47
C LEU A 135 -20.71 0.29 -7.22
N THR A 136 -21.22 -0.71 -6.50
CA THR A 136 -22.29 -1.60 -6.99
C THR A 136 -23.43 -1.69 -5.99
N THR A 137 -24.66 -1.78 -6.48
CA THR A 137 -25.82 -2.20 -5.66
C THR A 137 -25.87 -3.73 -5.53
N ASP A 138 -26.74 -4.24 -4.65
CA ASP A 138 -27.00 -5.69 -4.52
C ASP A 138 -27.60 -6.30 -5.80
N LYS A 139 -28.21 -5.49 -6.66
CA LYS A 139 -28.73 -5.90 -7.97
C LYS A 139 -27.65 -5.96 -9.06
N GLY A 140 -26.43 -5.51 -8.75
CA GLY A 140 -25.30 -5.47 -9.68
C GLY A 140 -25.21 -4.18 -10.51
N ASP A 141 -26.05 -3.18 -10.23
CA ASP A 141 -25.97 -1.88 -10.92
C ASP A 141 -24.70 -1.15 -10.51
N ARG A 142 -23.85 -0.79 -11.49
CA ARG A 142 -22.59 -0.09 -11.26
C ARG A 142 -22.73 1.41 -11.43
N THR A 143 -22.12 2.17 -10.53
CA THR A 143 -22.02 3.63 -10.62
C THR A 143 -20.60 4.08 -10.31
N VAL A 144 -20.18 5.18 -10.92
CA VAL A 144 -18.92 5.86 -10.61
C VAL A 144 -19.25 7.24 -10.08
N VAL A 145 -18.69 7.59 -8.94
CA VAL A 145 -18.88 8.90 -8.31
C VAL A 145 -17.56 9.63 -8.18
N ASP A 146 -17.59 10.95 -8.39
CA ASP A 146 -16.48 11.83 -8.04
C ASP A 146 -16.49 12.10 -6.54
N VAL A 147 -15.38 11.79 -5.87
CA VAL A 147 -15.19 12.06 -4.45
C VAL A 147 -14.78 13.52 -4.28
N ASN A 148 -15.42 14.23 -3.34
CA ASN A 148 -15.03 15.59 -2.98
C ASN A 148 -13.63 15.55 -2.35
N PRO A 149 -12.61 16.20 -2.94
CA PRO A 149 -11.22 16.09 -2.48
C PRO A 149 -10.96 16.51 -1.03
N HIS A 150 -11.77 17.42 -0.47
CA HIS A 150 -11.60 17.94 0.90
C HIS A 150 -12.88 17.83 1.74
N GLY A 151 -13.87 17.08 1.25
CA GLY A 151 -15.20 17.01 1.83
C GLY A 151 -15.78 15.61 1.73
N SER A 152 -17.02 15.47 2.20
CA SER A 152 -17.74 14.20 2.21
C SER A 152 -18.59 14.07 0.95
N THR A 153 -18.50 12.92 0.29
CA THR A 153 -19.41 12.49 -0.78
C THR A 153 -20.34 11.42 -0.21
N PRO A 154 -21.64 11.71 -0.06
CA PRO A 154 -22.64 10.71 0.34
C PRO A 154 -22.82 9.68 -0.79
N VAL A 155 -22.88 8.41 -0.42
CA VAL A 155 -23.12 7.28 -1.32
C VAL A 155 -24.07 6.28 -0.67
N GLY A 156 -24.57 5.32 -1.46
CA GLY A 156 -25.44 4.27 -0.96
C GLY A 156 -26.71 4.81 -0.28
N ILE A 157 -27.02 4.33 0.91
CA ILE A 157 -28.23 4.71 1.64
C ILE A 157 -28.29 6.20 2.03
N SER A 158 -27.16 6.93 1.99
CA SER A 158 -27.13 8.34 2.39
C SER A 158 -27.47 9.31 1.25
N THR A 159 -27.70 8.82 0.02
CA THR A 159 -28.02 9.68 -1.14
C THR A 159 -29.48 10.17 -1.16
N GLY A 160 -30.30 9.79 -0.19
CA GLY A 160 -31.69 10.24 -0.03
C GLY A 160 -32.70 9.10 0.05
N LYS A 161 -33.97 9.39 -0.26
CA LYS A 161 -35.10 8.45 -0.10
C LYS A 161 -34.95 7.16 -0.90
N ASP A 162 -34.26 7.23 -2.04
CA ASP A 162 -34.03 6.11 -2.94
C ASP A 162 -32.61 5.51 -2.80
N GLY A 163 -31.87 5.90 -1.74
CA GLY A 163 -30.54 5.39 -1.47
C GLY A 163 -30.57 3.88 -1.20
N GLN A 164 -29.85 3.11 -2.01
CA GLN A 164 -29.74 1.66 -1.87
C GLN A 164 -28.41 1.30 -1.19
N PRO A 165 -28.32 0.18 -0.46
CA PRO A 165 -27.03 -0.35 -0.01
C PRO A 165 -26.07 -0.52 -1.19
N THR A 166 -24.82 -0.10 -1.00
CA THR A 166 -23.78 -0.21 -2.03
C THR A 166 -22.48 -0.78 -1.47
N THR A 167 -21.79 -1.53 -2.32
CA THR A 167 -20.44 -2.02 -2.07
C THR A 167 -19.45 -1.17 -2.88
N LEU A 168 -18.39 -0.67 -2.24
CA LEU A 168 -17.27 -0.02 -2.91
C LEU A 168 -16.38 -1.09 -3.52
N LEU A 169 -16.16 -0.98 -4.83
CA LEU A 169 -15.40 -1.94 -5.65
C LEU A 169 -14.03 -1.41 -6.07
N ARG A 170 -13.91 -0.10 -6.25
CA ARG A 170 -12.67 0.51 -6.75
C ARG A 170 -12.51 1.96 -6.29
N LEU A 171 -11.26 2.34 -6.08
CA LEU A 171 -10.81 3.72 -5.95
C LEU A 171 -9.77 4.01 -7.03
N ASP A 172 -9.92 5.14 -7.73
CA ASP A 172 -9.00 5.64 -8.74
C ASP A 172 -8.57 7.07 -8.38
N ALA A 173 -7.29 7.27 -8.09
CA ALA A 173 -6.71 8.58 -7.87
C ALA A 173 -6.14 9.14 -9.18
N HIS A 174 -6.43 10.41 -9.46
CA HIS A 174 -6.07 11.09 -10.70
C HIS A 174 -5.22 12.34 -10.45
N PRO A 175 -4.42 12.76 -11.46
CA PRO A 175 -3.71 14.05 -11.44
C PRO A 175 -4.64 15.26 -11.30
#